data_AF-A0A022FE62-F1
#
_entry.id   AF-A0A022FE62-F1
#
_cell.length_a   1.000
_cell.length_b   1.000
_cell.length_c   1.000
_cell.angle_alpha   90.00
_cell.angle_beta   90.00
_cell.angle_gamma   90.00
#
_symmetry.space_group_name_H-M   'P 1'
#
loop_
_entity.id
_entity.type
_entity.pdbx_description
1 polymer ?
#
loop_
_entity_poly.entity_id
_entity_poly.type
_entity_poly.pdbx_seq_one_letter_code
_entity_poly.pdbx_strand_id
1 'polypeptide(L)'
;MSALLGKALLEVVNYMEHYGMVRDPDTPVLPHHSWNTNKRVSSWAMFNLTRHSHHHAQGEVPFQDLRPFPAAPMMINGYLTTMVIAMIPPLWHKLMTPKVLAWDRDHASAQELELARQANARSGIPAFTNAR
;
A
#
# COMPACT_ATOMS: atom_id res chain seq x y z
N MET A 1 -17.64 -20.77 -7.98
CA MET A 1 -16.68 -20.72 -6.84
C MET A 1 -15.36 -20.03 -7.22
N SER A 2 -14.74 -20.35 -8.35
CA SER A 2 -13.44 -19.77 -8.75
C SER A 2 -13.43 -18.23 -8.90
N ALA A 3 -14.51 -17.64 -9.42
CA ALA A 3 -14.62 -16.18 -9.54
C ALA A 3 -14.64 -15.45 -8.18
N LEU A 4 -15.30 -16.04 -7.16
CA LEU A 4 -15.36 -15.48 -5.82
C LEU A 4 -13.98 -15.52 -5.15
N LEU A 5 -13.26 -16.64 -5.31
CA LEU A 5 -11.90 -16.77 -4.78
C LEU A 5 -10.94 -15.77 -5.45
N GLY A 6 -11.02 -15.62 -6.78
CA GLY A 6 -10.23 -14.64 -7.51
C GLY A 6 -10.51 -13.20 -7.06
N LYS A 7 -11.79 -12.85 -6.88
CA LYS A 7 -12.19 -11.53 -6.38
C LYS A 7 -11.71 -11.30 -4.94
N ALA A 8 -11.86 -12.27 -4.05
CA ALA A 8 -11.36 -12.16 -2.68
C ALA A 8 -9.85 -11.94 -2.64
N LEU A 9 -9.09 -12.68 -3.45
CA LEU A 9 -7.64 -12.52 -3.54
C LEU A 9 -7.26 -11.12 -4.03
N LEU A 10 -7.95 -10.62 -5.07
CA LEU A 10 -7.75 -9.27 -5.60
C LEU A 10 -8.01 -8.21 -4.52
N GLU A 11 -9.07 -8.36 -3.72
CA GLU A 11 -9.37 -7.42 -2.64
C GLU A 11 -8.32 -7.44 -1.53
N VAL A 12 -7.74 -8.60 -1.21
CA VAL A 12 -6.62 -8.68 -0.26
C VAL A 12 -5.40 -7.92 -0.79
N VAL A 13 -5.09 -8.07 -2.09
CA VAL A 13 -4.00 -7.34 -2.76
C VAL A 13 -4.24 -5.83 -2.70
N ASN A 14 -5.40 -5.40 -3.17
CA ASN A 14 -5.80 -3.98 -3.16
C ASN A 14 -5.71 -3.40 -1.74
N TYR A 15 -6.21 -4.12 -0.75
CA TYR A 15 -6.17 -3.69 0.64
C TYR A 15 -4.74 -3.49 1.14
N MET A 16 -3.85 -4.47 0.93
CA MET A 16 -2.48 -4.37 1.44
C MET A 16 -1.66 -3.30 0.69
N GLU A 17 -1.88 -3.12 -0.61
CA GLU A 17 -1.16 -2.14 -1.45
C GLU A 17 -1.54 -0.68 -1.14
N HIS A 18 -2.77 -0.45 -0.69
CA HIS A 18 -3.30 0.90 -0.44
C HIS A 18 -3.59 1.17 1.05
N TYR A 19 -3.12 0.31 1.95
CA TYR A 19 -3.42 0.43 3.37
C TYR A 19 -2.88 1.74 3.98
N GLY A 20 -3.78 2.55 4.55
CA GLY A 20 -3.45 3.69 5.41
C GLY A 20 -2.93 4.94 4.70
N MET A 21 -2.53 4.85 3.43
CA MET A 21 -2.13 6.01 2.64
C MET A 21 -3.36 6.70 2.03
N VAL A 22 -3.27 8.01 1.92
CA VAL A 22 -4.29 8.84 1.29
C VAL A 22 -3.65 9.69 0.20
N ARG A 23 -4.47 10.17 -0.72
CA ARG A 23 -4.06 11.08 -1.79
C ARG A 23 -5.10 12.19 -1.89
N ASP A 24 -4.65 13.41 -2.14
CA ASP A 24 -5.53 14.47 -2.59
C ASP A 24 -6.11 14.14 -3.98
N PRO A 25 -7.44 13.98 -4.13
CA PRO A 25 -8.09 13.64 -5.40
C PRO A 25 -7.69 14.51 -6.59
N ASP A 26 -7.36 15.79 -6.33
CA ASP A 26 -7.04 16.78 -7.36
C ASP A 26 -5.57 16.76 -7.81
N THR A 27 -4.72 15.95 -7.18
CA THR A 27 -3.29 15.82 -7.54
C THR A 27 -2.99 14.52 -8.28
N PRO A 28 -1.99 14.49 -9.20
CA PRO A 28 -1.58 13.26 -9.86
C PRO A 28 -1.15 12.16 -8.86
N VAL A 29 -1.32 10.90 -9.26
CA VAL A 29 -0.84 9.76 -8.48
C VAL A 29 0.69 9.69 -8.57
N LEU A 30 1.34 9.60 -7.42
CA LEU A 30 2.79 9.50 -7.29
C LEU A 30 3.19 8.13 -6.75
N PRO A 31 4.46 7.70 -6.95
CA PRO A 31 4.92 6.40 -6.47
C PRO A 31 4.77 6.19 -4.95
N HIS A 32 4.67 7.27 -4.17
CA HIS A 32 4.46 7.18 -2.72
C HIS A 32 3.00 6.98 -2.31
N HIS A 33 2.03 6.98 -3.23
CA HIS A 33 0.62 6.73 -2.90
C HIS A 33 0.25 5.24 -2.88
N SER A 34 1.24 4.34 -2.85
CA SER A 34 1.05 2.89 -2.81
C SER A 34 2.23 2.19 -2.16
N TRP A 35 1.99 1.02 -1.56
CA TRP A 35 3.02 0.18 -0.99
C TRP A 35 3.64 -0.69 -2.08
N ASN A 36 4.96 -0.73 -2.10
CA ASN A 36 5.77 -1.43 -3.09
C ASN A 36 6.45 -2.68 -2.50
N THR A 37 6.86 -3.62 -3.34
CA THR A 37 7.83 -4.66 -2.97
C THR A 37 8.83 -4.92 -4.09
N ASN A 38 10.09 -5.14 -3.74
CA ASN A 38 11.15 -5.44 -4.71
C ASN A 38 11.72 -6.86 -4.49
N LYS A 39 11.00 -7.71 -3.74
CA LYS A 39 11.41 -9.08 -3.46
C LYS A 39 11.32 -9.92 -4.75
N ARG A 40 12.44 -10.48 -5.18
CA ARG A 40 12.57 -11.23 -6.45
C ARG A 40 11.60 -12.40 -6.56
N VAL A 41 11.44 -13.19 -5.49
CA VAL A 41 10.50 -14.33 -5.46
C VAL A 41 9.07 -13.87 -5.69
N SER A 42 8.64 -12.80 -5.01
CA SER A 42 7.30 -12.23 -5.24
C SER A 42 7.16 -11.63 -6.63
N SER A 43 8.20 -10.97 -7.13
CA SER A 43 8.21 -10.40 -8.48
C SER A 43 8.07 -11.50 -9.53
N TRP A 44 8.72 -12.65 -9.37
CA TRP A 44 8.57 -13.76 -10.32
C TRP A 44 7.21 -14.46 -10.17
N ALA A 45 6.80 -14.78 -8.94
CA ALA A 45 5.56 -15.49 -8.67
C ALA A 45 4.32 -14.69 -9.10
N MET A 46 4.39 -13.35 -9.03
CA MET A 46 3.29 -12.45 -9.38
C MET A 46 3.53 -11.73 -10.71
N PHE A 47 4.43 -12.23 -11.56
CA PHE A 47 4.72 -11.64 -12.87
C PHE A 47 4.92 -10.11 -12.81
N ASN A 48 5.85 -9.64 -11.96
CA ASN A 48 6.18 -8.25 -11.71
C ASN A 48 5.02 -7.33 -11.31
N LEU A 49 3.88 -7.88 -10.85
CA LEU A 49 2.80 -7.11 -10.20
C LEU A 49 3.33 -6.21 -9.09
N THR A 50 4.41 -6.65 -8.46
CA THR A 50 5.14 -5.92 -7.44
C THR A 50 5.63 -4.54 -7.89
N ARG A 51 5.70 -4.21 -9.18
CA ARG A 51 6.04 -2.87 -9.71
C ARG A 51 4.86 -1.88 -9.65
N HIS A 52 3.92 -2.14 -8.75
CA HIS A 52 2.66 -1.45 -8.54
C HIS A 52 2.77 0.07 -8.54
N SER A 53 3.70 0.61 -7.76
CA SER A 53 3.87 2.06 -7.62
C SER A 53 4.25 2.75 -8.93
N HIS A 54 4.99 2.08 -9.82
CA HIS A 54 5.30 2.64 -11.13
C HIS A 54 4.08 2.64 -12.03
N HIS A 55 3.35 1.51 -12.06
CA HIS A 55 2.15 1.38 -12.87
C HIS A 55 1.08 2.41 -12.46
N HIS A 56 0.93 2.67 -11.16
CA HIS A 56 -0.01 3.68 -10.69
C HIS A 56 0.43 5.12 -10.99
N ALA A 57 1.73 5.40 -11.02
CA ALA A 57 2.24 6.72 -11.38
C ALA A 57 2.26 6.95 -12.90
N GLN A 58 2.47 5.90 -13.69
CA GLN A 58 2.60 5.93 -15.16
C GLN A 58 1.96 4.67 -15.76
N GLY A 59 0.62 4.66 -15.82
CA GLY A 59 -0.17 3.50 -16.25
C GLY A 59 -0.01 3.15 -17.74
N GLU A 60 0.48 4.10 -18.53
CA GLU A 60 0.76 3.97 -19.95
C GLU A 60 2.06 3.22 -20.26
N VAL A 61 2.95 3.03 -19.27
CA VAL A 61 4.22 2.33 -19.47
C VAL A 61 3.96 0.85 -19.74
N PRO A 62 4.51 0.29 -20.84
CA PRO A 62 4.38 -1.13 -21.13
C PRO A 62 4.91 -2.00 -20.00
N PHE A 63 4.24 -3.14 -19.79
CA PHE A 63 4.52 -4.04 -18.67
C PHE A 63 6.01 -4.41 -18.51
N GLN A 64 6.69 -4.72 -19.62
CA GLN A 64 8.11 -5.09 -19.62
C GLN A 64 9.04 -3.96 -19.15
N ASP A 65 8.62 -2.71 -19.34
CA ASP A 65 9.42 -1.51 -19.07
C ASP A 65 9.18 -0.95 -17.67
N LEU A 66 8.25 -1.53 -16.91
CA LEU A 66 8.00 -1.12 -15.54
C LEU A 66 9.29 -1.22 -14.70
N ARG A 67 9.60 -0.22 -13.87
CA ARG A 67 10.82 -0.21 -13.05
C ARG A 67 10.48 -0.36 -11.57
N PRO A 68 11.35 -1.00 -10.77
CA PRO A 68 11.22 -0.92 -9.32
C PRO A 68 11.51 0.53 -8.87
N PHE A 69 10.74 1.02 -7.90
CA PHE A 69 11.00 2.29 -7.22
C PHE A 69 11.52 2.01 -5.81
N PRO A 70 12.85 2.04 -5.57
CA PRO A 70 13.42 1.73 -4.26
C PRO A 70 13.07 2.76 -3.19
N ALA A 71 12.77 4.00 -3.62
CA ALA A 71 12.35 5.09 -2.75
C ALA A 71 10.83 5.09 -2.47
N ALA A 72 10.06 4.20 -3.11
CA ALA A 72 8.64 4.08 -2.80
C ALA A 72 8.46 3.42 -1.42
N PRO A 73 7.35 3.71 -0.72
CA PRO A 73 7.01 3.08 0.55
C PRO A 73 6.99 1.57 0.40
N MET A 74 7.73 0.85 1.24
CA MET A 74 7.90 -0.60 1.11
C MET A 74 7.02 -1.39 2.08
N MET A 75 6.35 -2.42 1.57
CA MET A 75 5.67 -3.43 2.37
C MET A 75 6.60 -4.09 3.39
N ILE A 76 6.00 -4.73 4.40
CA ILE A 76 6.75 -5.47 5.43
C ILE A 76 7.59 -6.59 4.82
N ASN A 77 7.08 -7.25 3.76
CA ASN A 77 7.81 -8.32 3.07
C ASN A 77 7.31 -8.48 1.61
N GLY A 78 7.56 -9.63 0.99
CA GLY A 78 6.97 -10.02 -0.29
C GLY A 78 5.46 -10.25 -0.21
N TYR A 79 4.78 -10.39 -1.36
CA TYR A 79 3.31 -10.45 -1.45
C TYR A 79 2.72 -11.58 -0.62
N LEU A 80 3.21 -12.82 -0.80
CA LEU A 80 2.63 -13.98 -0.11
C LEU A 80 2.68 -13.83 1.41
N THR A 81 3.82 -13.41 1.97
CA THR A 81 3.95 -13.16 3.40
C THR A 81 3.05 -12.02 3.86
N THR A 82 3.02 -10.92 3.09
CA THR A 82 2.21 -9.74 3.43
C THR A 82 0.71 -10.06 3.40
N MET A 83 0.24 -10.83 2.41
CA MET A 83 -1.14 -11.34 2.34
C MET A 83 -1.52 -12.13 3.59
N VAL A 84 -0.69 -13.08 4.00
CA VAL A 84 -0.96 -13.90 5.20
C VAL A 84 -1.03 -13.02 6.45
N ILE A 85 -0.14 -12.04 6.58
CA ILE A 85 -0.15 -11.10 7.71
C ILE A 85 -1.38 -10.19 7.66
N ALA A 86 -1.78 -9.69 6.49
CA ALA A 86 -2.94 -8.81 6.31
C ALA A 86 -4.26 -9.47 6.74
N MET A 87 -4.34 -10.80 6.66
CA MET A 87 -5.48 -11.57 7.15
C MET A 87 -5.51 -11.75 8.68
N ILE A 88 -4.50 -11.26 9.42
CA ILE A 88 -4.40 -11.30 10.89
C ILE A 88 -4.38 -9.86 11.42
N PRO A 89 -5.55 -9.21 11.62
CA PRO A 89 -5.63 -7.77 11.86
C PRO A 89 -4.77 -7.24 13.03
N PRO A 90 -4.69 -7.90 14.20
CA PRO A 90 -3.84 -7.42 15.29
C PRO A 90 -2.35 -7.38 14.92
N LEU A 91 -1.87 -8.37 14.15
CA LEU A 91 -0.48 -8.42 13.69
C LEU A 91 -0.24 -7.41 12.58
N TRP A 92 -1.18 -7.30 11.63
CA TRP A 92 -1.15 -6.32 10.55
C TRP A 92 -1.02 -4.89 11.10
N HIS A 93 -1.92 -4.49 12.00
CA HIS A 93 -1.90 -3.15 12.59
C HIS A 93 -0.59 -2.90 13.36
N LYS A 94 -0.11 -3.88 14.14
CA LYS A 94 1.15 -3.74 14.88
C LYS A 94 2.35 -3.45 13.95
N LEU A 95 2.38 -4.04 12.76
CA LEU A 95 3.51 -3.90 11.83
C LEU A 95 3.36 -2.72 10.85
N MET A 96 2.13 -2.41 10.42
CA MET A 96 1.87 -1.37 9.42
C MET A 96 1.67 0.02 10.01
N THR A 97 1.09 0.16 11.20
CA THR A 97 0.90 1.47 11.85
C THR A 97 2.17 2.32 11.86
N PRO A 98 3.35 1.84 12.34
CA PRO A 98 4.55 2.68 12.34
C PRO A 98 5.02 3.07 10.94
N LYS A 99 4.73 2.25 9.92
CA LYS A 99 5.08 2.55 8.53
C LYS A 99 4.18 3.63 7.94
N VAL A 100 2.88 3.56 8.21
CA VAL A 100 1.90 4.59 7.80
C VAL A 100 2.24 5.93 8.46
N LEU A 101 2.56 5.94 9.76
CA LEU A 101 2.97 7.16 10.46
C LEU A 101 4.29 7.74 9.94
N ALA A 102 5.25 6.89 9.55
CA ALA A 102 6.46 7.35 8.89
C ALA A 102 6.16 7.97 7.52
N TRP A 103 5.25 7.35 6.74
CA TRP A 103 4.79 7.91 5.48
C TRP A 103 4.13 9.27 5.64
N ASP A 104 3.24 9.42 6.64
CA ASP A 104 2.59 10.70 6.96
C ASP A 104 3.62 11.80 7.22
N ARG A 105 4.70 11.48 7.96
CA ARG A 105 5.75 12.43 8.31
C ARG A 105 6.63 12.80 7.11
N ASP A 106 6.99 11.80 6.31
CA ASP A 106 8.06 11.94 5.31
C ASP A 106 7.54 12.30 3.91
N HIS A 107 6.26 12.05 3.62
CA HIS A 107 5.70 12.15 2.27
C HIS A 107 4.39 12.93 2.17
N ALA A 108 3.52 12.89 3.19
CA ALA A 108 2.19 13.48 3.07
C ALA A 108 2.25 15.02 3.03
N SER A 109 1.51 15.60 2.09
CA SER A 109 1.22 17.03 2.04
C SER A 109 0.29 17.46 3.19
N ALA A 110 0.17 18.76 3.43
CA ALA A 110 -0.75 19.29 4.46
C ALA A 110 -2.21 18.86 4.23
N GLN A 111 -2.64 18.77 2.97
CA GLN A 111 -3.98 18.33 2.60
C GLN A 111 -4.17 16.83 2.82
N GLU A 112 -3.18 16.01 2.47
CA GLU A 112 -3.19 14.57 2.75
C GLU A 112 -3.15 14.26 4.24
N LEU A 113 -2.42 15.04 5.04
CA LEU A 113 -2.43 14.92 6.49
C LEU A 113 -3.83 15.13 7.09
N GLU A 114 -4.57 16.12 6.59
CA GLU A 114 -5.94 16.37 7.02
C GLU A 114 -6.89 15.24 6.60
N LEU A 115 -6.78 14.77 5.35
CA LEU A 115 -7.55 13.60 4.87
C LEU A 115 -7.27 12.36 5.71
N ALA A 116 -5.99 12.11 6.03
CA ALA A 116 -5.58 11.00 6.85
C ALA A 116 -6.10 11.14 8.29
N ARG A 117 -6.15 12.35 8.85
CA ARG A 117 -6.72 12.60 10.19
C ARG A 117 -8.20 12.20 10.22
N GLN A 118 -8.97 12.57 9.20
CA GLN A 118 -10.37 12.21 9.06
C GLN A 118 -10.58 10.71 8.83
N ALA A 119 -9.72 10.06 8.05
CA ALA A 119 -9.73 8.62 7.84
C ALA A 119 -9.41 7.86 9.14
N ASN A 120 -8.39 8.29 9.87
CA ASN A 120 -7.94 7.68 11.12
C ASN A 120 -9.02 7.76 12.21
N ALA A 121 -9.71 8.89 12.34
CA ALA A 121 -10.84 9.03 13.25
C ALA A 121 -11.98 8.04 12.95
N ARG A 122 -12.23 7.71 11.68
CA ARG A 122 -13.24 6.73 11.26
C ARG A 122 -12.76 5.28 11.37
N SER A 123 -11.45 5.04 11.34
CA SER A 123 -10.88 3.69 11.32
C SER A 123 -11.11 2.90 12.62
N GLY A 124 -11.31 3.59 13.75
CA GLY A 124 -11.41 2.97 15.07
C GLY A 124 -10.11 2.32 15.56
N ILE A 125 -8.96 2.55 14.89
CA ILE A 125 -7.65 2.03 15.29
C ILE A 125 -6.99 3.04 16.25
N PRO A 126 -6.88 2.74 17.56
CA PRO A 126 -6.39 3.72 18.53
C PRO A 126 -4.94 4.18 18.27
N ALA A 127 -4.16 3.32 17.62
CA ALA A 127 -2.77 3.60 17.31
C ALA A 127 -2.60 4.76 16.31
N PHE A 128 -3.59 5.04 15.46
CA PHE A 128 -3.56 6.17 14.53
C PHE A 128 -4.11 7.47 15.12
N THR A 129 -5.03 7.37 16.09
CA THR A 129 -5.59 8.54 16.76
C THR A 129 -4.66 9.10 17.82
N ASN A 130 -3.87 8.24 18.47
CA ASN A 130 -3.00 8.63 19.59
C ASN A 130 -1.61 9.12 19.16
N ALA A 131 -1.24 8.89 17.90
CA ALA A 131 0.09 9.21 17.37
C ALA A 131 0.19 10.60 16.70
N ARG A 132 -0.92 11.36 16.70
CA ARG A 132 -1.03 12.69 16.09
C ARG A 132 -1.53 13.71 17.09
#